data_AF-T1H1L2-F1
#
_entry.id   AF-T1H1L2-F1
#
_cell.length_a   1.000
_cell.length_b   1.000
_cell.length_c   1.000
_cell.angle_alpha   90.00
_cell.angle_beta   90.00
_cell.angle_gamma   90.00
#
_symmetry.space_group_name_H-M   'P 1'
#
loop_
_entity.id
_entity.type
_entity.pdbx_description
1 polymer ?
#
loop_
_entity_poly.entity_id
_entity_poly.type
_entity_poly.pdbx_seq_one_letter_code
_entity_poly.pdbx_strand_id
1 'polypeptide(L)'
;MLLRRTRTKSKHQNGTPVDGSTTPPPLPDQIRFLLPQVRHSDMHKKCMVIDLDETLVHSSFKPIQNADFIVPVEIDGTIHQVYVLKRPHVDEFLRKMGELYECVLFTASLAKYADPVADLLD
;
A
#
# COMPACT_ATOMS: atom_id res chain seq x y z
N MET A 1 0.94 10.95 -6.92
CA MET A 1 0.44 9.65 -7.41
C MET A 1 -0.48 9.05 -6.35
N LEU A 2 -1.81 9.19 -6.47
CA LEU A 2 -2.71 8.65 -5.43
C LEU A 2 -2.71 7.11 -5.47
N LEU A 3 -1.84 6.50 -4.68
CA LEU A 3 -1.70 5.05 -4.57
C LEU A 3 -3.01 4.48 -4.01
N ARG A 4 -3.78 3.80 -4.84
CA ARG A 4 -5.04 3.19 -4.40
C ARG A 4 -4.75 1.96 -3.55
N ARG A 5 -4.76 2.16 -2.24
CA ARG A 5 -4.57 1.10 -1.24
C ARG A 5 -5.80 0.20 -1.14
N THR A 6 -5.54 -1.09 -0.94
CA THR A 6 -6.56 -2.09 -0.64
C THR A 6 -6.53 -2.32 0.87
N ARG A 7 -7.22 -1.45 1.63
CA ARG A 7 -7.23 -1.54 3.10
C ARG A 7 -8.16 -2.68 3.54
N THR A 8 -7.62 -3.86 3.86
CA THR A 8 -8.34 -4.87 4.64
C THR A 8 -8.24 -4.51 6.13
N LYS A 9 -9.28 -3.87 6.67
CA LYS A 9 -9.38 -3.69 8.13
C LYS A 9 -9.57 -5.06 8.80
N SER A 10 -8.57 -5.55 9.53
CA SER A 10 -8.79 -6.56 10.57
C SER A 10 -9.53 -5.90 11.74
N LYS A 11 -10.81 -6.21 11.90
CA LYS A 11 -11.59 -5.77 13.08
C LYS A 11 -11.35 -6.77 14.22
N HIS A 12 -10.58 -6.35 15.23
CA HIS A 12 -10.69 -6.91 16.58
C HIS A 12 -12.05 -6.46 17.16
N GLN A 13 -12.92 -7.42 17.49
CA GLN A 13 -14.21 -7.19 18.13
C GLN A 13 -14.07 -7.33 19.64
N ASN A 14 -14.52 -6.33 20.39
CA ASN A 14 -15.00 -6.49 21.77
C ASN A 14 -16.30 -5.66 21.91
N GLY A 15 -17.37 -6.31 22.41
CA GLY A 15 -18.76 -5.80 22.52
C GLY A 15 -18.94 -4.61 23.47
N THR A 16 -20.05 -3.88 23.48
CA THR A 16 -21.46 -4.27 23.71
C THR A 16 -22.48 -3.31 23.04
N PRO A 17 -23.81 -3.61 23.02
CA PRO A 17 -24.73 -3.20 21.94
C PRO A 17 -25.74 -2.11 22.32
N VAL A 18 -26.06 -1.17 21.40
CA VAL A 18 -27.38 -0.51 21.29
C VAL A 18 -27.62 -0.03 19.84
N ASP A 19 -28.85 -0.23 19.37
CA ASP A 19 -29.54 0.34 18.18
C ASP A 19 -29.37 -0.32 16.79
N GLY A 20 -30.28 -1.25 16.50
CA GLY A 20 -31.42 -0.93 15.62
C GLY A 20 -31.20 -0.82 14.10
N SER A 21 -29.98 -0.95 13.60
CA SER A 21 -29.72 -1.04 12.16
C SER A 21 -29.50 -2.49 11.76
N THR A 22 -30.55 -3.14 11.23
CA THR A 22 -30.44 -4.41 10.51
C THR A 22 -29.65 -4.19 9.23
N THR A 23 -28.32 -4.15 9.31
CA THR A 23 -27.49 -4.36 8.12
C THR A 23 -27.75 -5.79 7.66
N PRO A 24 -28.32 -6.01 6.47
CA PRO A 24 -28.56 -7.36 5.98
C PRO A 24 -27.23 -8.12 5.89
N PRO A 25 -27.22 -9.42 6.17
CA PRO A 25 -26.02 -10.23 6.00
C PRO A 25 -25.55 -10.10 4.54
N PRO A 26 -24.24 -9.98 4.29
CA PRO A 26 -23.72 -9.89 2.93
C PRO A 26 -24.17 -11.13 2.14
N LEU A 27 -24.79 -10.90 0.99
CA LEU A 27 -25.29 -11.96 0.11
C LEU A 27 -24.14 -12.90 -0.31
N PRO A 28 -24.36 -14.22 -0.39
CA PRO A 28 -23.27 -15.21 -0.51
C PRO A 28 -22.40 -15.15 -1.78
N ASP A 29 -22.73 -14.36 -2.79
CA ASP A 29 -22.09 -14.43 -4.12
C ASP A 29 -21.58 -13.10 -4.69
N GLN A 30 -21.43 -12.05 -3.87
CA GLN A 30 -20.80 -10.82 -4.36
C GLN A 30 -19.28 -11.01 -4.49
N ILE A 31 -18.81 -11.19 -5.72
CA ILE A 31 -17.39 -11.11 -6.07
C ILE A 31 -16.84 -9.79 -5.54
N ARG A 32 -16.05 -9.86 -4.46
CA ARG A 32 -15.37 -8.70 -3.91
C ARG A 32 -14.05 -8.52 -4.63
N PHE A 33 -14.00 -7.55 -5.53
CA PHE A 33 -12.75 -7.11 -6.13
C PHE A 33 -11.85 -6.49 -5.07
N LEU A 34 -10.55 -6.71 -5.22
CA LEU A 34 -9.55 -6.17 -4.30
C LEU A 34 -9.48 -4.64 -4.39
N LEU A 35 -9.62 -4.09 -5.61
CA LEU A 35 -9.59 -2.66 -5.88
C LEU A 35 -11.00 -2.04 -5.87
N PRO A 36 -11.15 -0.79 -5.40
CA PRO A 36 -12.39 -0.03 -5.56
C PRO A 36 -12.61 0.37 -7.03
N GLN A 37 -13.81 0.85 -7.36
CA GLN A 37 -14.11 1.38 -8.69
C GLN A 37 -13.13 2.48 -9.10
N VAL A 38 -12.64 2.43 -10.34
CA VAL A 38 -11.69 3.38 -10.96
C VAL A 38 -12.14 4.83 -10.75
N ARG A 39 -11.19 5.76 -10.53
CA ARG A 39 -11.52 7.19 -10.42
C ARG A 39 -11.96 7.73 -11.77
N HIS A 40 -12.89 8.68 -11.78
CA HIS A 40 -13.32 9.32 -13.03
C HIS A 40 -12.13 9.92 -13.83
N SER A 41 -11.11 10.46 -13.15
CA SER A 41 -9.89 10.99 -13.76
C SER A 41 -9.02 9.95 -14.47
N ASP A 42 -9.19 8.66 -14.16
CA ASP A 42 -8.36 7.57 -14.67
C ASP A 42 -9.14 6.61 -15.59
N MET A 43 -10.42 6.86 -15.87
CA MET A 43 -11.28 5.94 -16.65
C MET A 43 -10.75 5.57 -18.05
N HIS A 44 -9.89 6.41 -18.61
CA HIS A 44 -9.31 6.23 -19.95
C HIS A 44 -7.86 5.71 -19.90
N LYS A 45 -7.30 5.57 -18.70
CA LYS A 45 -5.93 5.09 -18.48
C LYS A 45 -5.95 3.57 -18.34
N LYS A 46 -4.87 2.92 -18.77
CA LYS A 46 -4.63 1.52 -18.43
C LYS A 46 -4.24 1.42 -16.95
N CYS A 47 -4.63 0.33 -16.28
CA CYS A 47 -4.14 0.02 -14.95
C CYS A 47 -2.72 -0.55 -15.04
N MET A 48 -1.80 0.02 -14.28
CA MET A 48 -0.43 -0.45 -14.15
C MET A 48 -0.21 -0.92 -12.71
N VAL A 49 -0.08 -2.24 -12.54
CA VAL A 49 0.28 -2.84 -11.26
C VAL A 49 1.80 -2.80 -11.11
N ILE A 50 2.28 -2.28 -9.98
CA ILE A 50 3.70 -2.06 -9.71
C ILE A 50 4.04 -2.72 -8.39
N ASP A 51 5.10 -3.52 -8.36
CA ASP A 51 5.65 -4.09 -7.12
C ASP A 51 6.58 -3.09 -6.41
N LEU A 52 6.86 -3.33 -5.12
CA LEU A 52 7.67 -2.43 -4.28
C LEU A 52 9.13 -2.87 -4.20
N ASP A 53 9.39 -3.97 -3.49
CA ASP A 53 10.75 -4.42 -3.16
C ASP A 53 11.42 -5.05 -4.40
N GLU A 54 12.69 -4.74 -4.60
CA GLU A 54 13.48 -5.07 -5.80
C GLU A 54 12.92 -4.52 -7.13
N THR A 55 11.85 -3.70 -7.08
CA THR A 55 11.25 -3.03 -8.24
C THR A 55 11.44 -1.52 -8.16
N LEU A 56 10.99 -0.88 -7.07
CA LEU A 56 11.10 0.57 -6.83
C LEU A 56 12.16 0.90 -5.77
N VAL A 57 12.35 0.01 -4.81
CA VAL A 57 13.28 0.17 -3.68
C VAL A 57 13.99 -1.14 -3.36
N HIS A 58 15.09 -1.05 -2.62
CA HIS A 58 15.72 -2.19 -1.95
C HIS A 58 15.77 -1.92 -0.45
N SER A 59 15.47 -2.93 0.36
CA SER A 59 15.36 -2.77 1.82
C SER A 59 16.11 -3.83 2.60
N SER A 60 16.66 -3.43 3.75
CA SER A 60 17.40 -4.32 4.65
C SER A 60 17.15 -4.01 6.11
N PHE A 61 17.15 -5.06 6.94
CA PHE A 61 17.24 -4.92 8.40
C PHE A 61 18.68 -4.64 8.88
N LYS A 62 19.68 -4.85 8.02
CA LYS A 62 21.06 -4.49 8.32
C LYS A 62 21.26 -3.00 8.02
N PRO A 63 21.98 -2.25 8.87
CA PRO A 63 22.31 -0.86 8.57
C PRO A 63 23.02 -0.70 7.23
N ILE A 64 22.52 0.22 6.41
CA ILE A 64 23.13 0.63 5.14
C ILE A 64 23.58 2.09 5.31
N GLN A 65 24.84 2.37 4.99
CA GLN A 65 25.33 3.74 4.92
C GLN A 65 24.62 4.48 3.77
N ASN A 66 24.18 5.71 4.03
CA ASN A 66 23.46 6.56 3.08
C ASN A 66 22.14 5.96 2.57
N ALA A 67 21.39 5.26 3.44
CA ALA A 67 20.01 4.91 3.13
C ALA A 67 19.18 6.18 2.85
N ASP A 68 18.29 6.12 1.85
CA ASP A 68 17.39 7.22 1.52
C ASP A 68 16.33 7.39 2.62
N PHE A 69 15.84 6.28 3.16
CA PHE A 69 14.87 6.26 4.25
C PHE A 69 15.24 5.25 5.34
N ILE A 70 14.78 5.51 6.56
CA ILE A 70 14.80 4.56 7.67
C ILE A 70 13.39 4.46 8.22
N VAL A 71 12.78 3.28 8.10
CA VAL A 71 11.39 3.03 8.49
C VAL A 71 11.35 2.14 9.74
N PRO A 72 10.80 2.61 10.87
CA PRO A 72 10.59 1.77 12.04
C PRO A 72 9.41 0.83 11.82
N VAL A 73 9.63 -0.47 11.96
CA VAL A 73 8.61 -1.50 11.80
C VAL A 73 8.53 -2.35 13.06
N GLU A 74 7.35 -2.40 13.68
CA GLU A 74 7.10 -3.27 14.82
C GLU A 74 6.91 -4.73 14.36
N ILE A 75 7.71 -5.64 14.87
CA ILE A 75 7.63 -7.10 14.65
C ILE A 75 7.68 -7.75 16.03
N ASP A 76 6.63 -8.52 16.36
CA ASP A 76 6.51 -9.24 17.64
C ASP A 76 6.76 -8.35 18.87
N GLY A 77 6.22 -7.13 18.86
CA GLY A 77 6.35 -6.16 19.96
C GLY A 77 7.68 -5.43 20.04
N THR A 78 8.62 -5.69 19.11
CA THR A 78 9.93 -5.03 19.03
C THR A 78 10.00 -4.14 17.79
N ILE A 79 10.52 -2.92 17.94
CA ILE A 79 10.74 -2.02 16.80
C ILE A 79 12.06 -2.37 16.12
N HIS A 80 12.00 -2.71 14.84
CA HIS A 80 13.15 -2.93 13.98
C HIS A 80 13.28 -1.80 12.97
N GLN A 81 14.50 -1.29 12.78
CA GLN A 81 14.77 -0.28 11.75
C GLN A 81 15.01 -0.96 10.40
N VAL A 82 14.23 -0.58 9.40
CA VAL A 82 14.40 -1.01 8.00
C VAL A 82 15.03 0.12 7.21
N TYR A 83 16.18 -0.16 6.60
CA TYR A 83 16.94 0.78 5.79
C TYR A 83 16.55 0.59 4.32
N VAL A 84 16.10 1.66 3.69
CA VAL A 84 15.53 1.64 2.33
C VAL A 84 16.40 2.47 1.40
N LEU A 85 16.77 1.89 0.27
CA LEU A 85 17.43 2.55 -0.85
C LEU A 85 16.45 2.69 -2.01
N LYS A 86 16.40 3.88 -2.59
CA LYS A 86 15.62 4.17 -3.79
C LYS A 86 16.32 3.57 -5.00
N ARG A 87 15.56 2.96 -5.90
CA ARG A 87 16.09 2.63 -7.22
C ARG A 87 16.38 3.94 -7.97
N PRO A 88 17.52 4.05 -8.68
CA PRO A 88 17.80 5.24 -9.48
C PRO A 88 16.65 5.60 -10.41
N HIS A 89 16.32 6.89 -10.47
CA HIS A 89 15.23 7.47 -11.29
C HIS A 89 13.80 7.11 -10.86
N VAL A 90 13.59 6.51 -9.68
CA VAL A 90 12.23 6.13 -9.21
C VAL A 90 11.26 7.32 -9.17
N ASP A 91 11.72 8.51 -8.78
CA ASP A 91 10.86 9.71 -8.70
C ASP A 91 10.35 10.12 -10.08
N GLU A 92 11.24 10.18 -11.07
CA GLU A 92 10.87 10.52 -12.44
C GLU A 92 9.95 9.47 -13.05
N PHE A 93 10.24 8.18 -12.77
CA PHE A 93 9.42 7.06 -13.20
C PHE A 93 8.00 7.16 -12.65
N LEU A 94 7.83 7.28 -11.34
CA LEU A 94 6.50 7.32 -10.70
C LEU A 94 5.71 8.55 -11.14
N ARG A 95 6.37 9.71 -11.29
CA ARG A 95 5.72 10.92 -11.82
C ARG A 95 5.18 10.69 -13.23
N LYS A 96 6.02 10.23 -14.17
CA LYS A 96 5.61 9.99 -15.56
C LYS A 96 4.55 8.89 -15.67
N MET A 97 4.68 7.81 -14.91
CA MET A 97 3.71 6.71 -14.94
C MET A 97 2.36 7.13 -14.35
N GLY A 98 2.33 7.97 -13.30
CA GLY A 98 1.08 8.49 -12.75
C GLY A 98 0.31 9.43 -13.70
N GLU A 99 1.01 10.10 -14.62
CA GLU A 99 0.40 10.87 -15.71
C GLU A 99 -0.27 9.95 -16.74
N LEU A 100 0.38 8.83 -17.08
CA LEU A 100 -0.01 7.93 -18.17
C LEU A 100 -0.97 6.80 -17.78
N TYR A 101 -0.90 6.32 -16.53
CA TYR A 101 -1.58 5.11 -16.05
C TYR A 101 -2.38 5.36 -14.76
N GLU A 102 -3.35 4.48 -14.47
CA GLU A 102 -3.82 4.26 -13.10
C GLU A 102 -2.81 3.36 -12.41
N CYS A 103 -1.88 3.93 -11.65
CA CYS A 103 -0.86 3.14 -10.96
C CYS A 103 -1.41 2.55 -9.65
N VAL A 104 -1.22 1.25 -9.48
CA VAL A 104 -1.61 0.48 -8.29
C VAL A 104 -0.37 -0.21 -7.73
N LEU A 105 0.01 0.11 -6.50
CA LEU A 105 1.04 -0.66 -5.79
C LEU A 105 0.43 -1.98 -5.34
N PHE A 106 1.06 -3.08 -5.71
CA PHE A 106 0.66 -4.40 -5.25
C PHE A 106 1.92 -5.19 -4.93
N THR A 107 2.11 -5.47 -3.65
CA THR A 107 3.32 -6.10 -3.13
C THR A 107 2.97 -7.16 -2.10
N ALA A 108 3.86 -8.14 -1.93
CA ALA A 108 3.75 -9.18 -0.90
C ALA A 108 4.13 -8.67 0.50
N SER A 109 4.73 -7.49 0.59
CA SER A 109 5.20 -6.91 1.84
C SER A 109 4.08 -6.46 2.76
N LEU A 110 4.36 -6.47 4.07
CA LEU A 110 3.38 -6.09 5.09
C LEU A 110 3.08 -4.58 5.03
N ALA A 111 1.80 -4.23 5.17
CA ALA A 111 1.35 -2.83 5.11
C ALA A 111 2.08 -1.91 6.11
N LYS A 112 2.44 -2.42 7.30
CA LYS A 112 3.21 -1.65 8.31
C LYS A 112 4.57 -1.14 7.84
N TYR A 113 5.13 -1.76 6.79
CA TYR A 113 6.34 -1.32 6.11
C TYR A 113 6.02 -0.63 4.79
N ALA A 114 5.18 -1.24 3.95
CA ALA A 114 4.90 -0.76 2.61
C ALA A 114 4.16 0.59 2.59
N ASP A 115 3.23 0.83 3.53
CA ASP A 115 2.49 2.10 3.60
C ASP A 115 3.43 3.29 3.87
N PRO A 116 4.30 3.26 4.91
CA PRO A 116 5.28 4.33 5.12
C PRO A 116 6.24 4.53 3.95
N VAL A 117 6.73 3.46 3.33
CA VAL A 117 7.64 3.59 2.17
C VAL A 117 6.94 4.23 0.98
N ALA A 118 5.70 3.83 0.71
CA ALA A 118 4.92 4.41 -0.37
C ALA A 118 4.64 5.90 -0.14
N ASP A 119 4.33 6.31 1.10
CA ASP A 119 4.12 7.71 1.47
C ASP A 119 5.39 8.58 1.35
N LEU A 120 6.57 7.95 1.42
CA LEU A 120 7.87 8.63 1.21
C LEU A 120 8.30 8.69 -0.27
N LEU A 121 7.69 7.86 -1.12
CA LEU A 121 7.92 7.84 -2.58
C LEU A 121 6.92 8.71 -3.35
N ASP A 122 5.78 9.04 -2.76
CA ASP A 122 4.73 9.90 -3.34
C ASP A 122 4.96 11.40 -3.06
#